data_AF-A0A1V5S8I7-F1
#
_entry.id   AF-A0A1V5S8I7-F1
#
_cell.length_a   1.000
_cell.length_b   1.000
_cell.length_c   1.000
_cell.angle_alpha   90.00
_cell.angle_beta   90.00
_cell.angle_gamma   90.00
#
_symmetry.space_group_name_H-M   'P 1'
#
loop_
_entity.id
_entity.type
_entity.pdbx_description
1 polymer ?
#
loop_
_entity_poly.entity_id
_entity_poly.type
_entity_poly.pdbx_seq_one_letter_code
_entity_poly.pdbx_strand_id
1 'polypeptide(L)'
;MKLRSNDLDNLFSTTLANAITASDLTIYLNAVPTNATEGFLVLDTNNATKREVIYYNAVGANYVSCPALGGRGQAGTSAQSHDAGAAVKQNFLREHFKPVRDAVFTGFVELNYTATYASSSTITIPTDLTAIFTVGHKLKLTFAESGAKFFTILSSSYSSPNTTITLYGDTVLEETINSIEMDVNPQAYSDNDVIVLNEKSAAPGTPASGKAYLYQKDDGKLYLKNDAGTESAMTKIAPITTTEESSATPTINVDKTDIHTITALATDITSFTTKLSGTPVNGQKLIIRIKDDGTARAITWGDSFVSRGATLPTTTVPGKYLYVGLIYNSTASVWDCVAYSKES
;
A
#
# COMPACT_ATOMS: atom_id res chain seq x y z
N MET A 1 -1.29 -22.69 -9.42
CA MET A 1 -2.38 -23.61 -9.80
C MET A 1 -1.79 -24.86 -10.44
N LYS A 2 -1.83 -26.02 -9.76
CA LYS A 2 -1.34 -27.29 -10.32
C LYS A 2 -2.53 -27.97 -10.99
N LEU A 3 -2.70 -27.77 -12.28
CA LEU A 3 -3.74 -28.45 -13.06
C LEU A 3 -3.41 -29.94 -13.06
N ARG A 4 -4.26 -30.78 -12.44
CA ARG A 4 -4.07 -32.23 -12.46
C ARG A 4 -4.62 -32.76 -13.79
N SER A 5 -3.88 -33.66 -14.42
CA SER A 5 -4.22 -34.25 -15.73
C SER A 5 -5.64 -34.83 -15.78
N ASN A 6 -6.18 -35.28 -14.64
CA ASN A 6 -7.48 -35.94 -14.56
C ASN A 6 -8.68 -34.97 -14.67
N ASP A 7 -8.49 -33.66 -14.50
CA ASP A 7 -9.55 -32.66 -14.74
C ASP A 7 -9.70 -32.33 -16.23
N LEU A 8 -8.79 -32.82 -17.08
CA LEU A 8 -8.85 -32.75 -18.54
C LEU A 8 -9.45 -34.01 -19.16
N ASP A 9 -9.93 -34.99 -18.39
CA ASP A 9 -10.49 -36.23 -18.95
C ASP A 9 -12.03 -36.26 -18.96
N ASN A 10 -12.70 -35.32 -18.28
CA ASN A 10 -14.17 -35.25 -18.20
C ASN A 10 -14.77 -34.25 -19.19
N LEU A 11 -14.45 -34.45 -20.46
CA LEU A 11 -14.73 -33.51 -21.53
C LEU A 11 -15.88 -34.03 -22.37
N PHE A 12 -16.89 -33.18 -22.58
CA PHE A 12 -18.04 -33.55 -23.38
C PHE A 12 -17.60 -34.12 -24.74
N SER A 13 -17.91 -35.39 -24.93
CA SER A 13 -17.66 -36.15 -26.14
C SER A 13 -18.92 -36.91 -26.49
N THR A 14 -19.30 -36.85 -27.74
CA THR A 14 -20.48 -37.52 -28.28
C THR A 14 -20.24 -37.84 -29.74
N THR A 15 -21.30 -38.24 -30.43
CA THR A 15 -21.30 -38.38 -31.88
C THR A 15 -22.50 -37.64 -32.47
N LEU A 16 -22.37 -37.26 -33.74
CA LEU A 16 -23.51 -36.75 -34.50
C LEU A 16 -24.60 -37.83 -34.55
N ALA A 17 -25.82 -37.46 -34.18
CA ALA A 17 -26.97 -38.36 -34.30
C ALA A 17 -27.37 -38.56 -35.76
N ASN A 18 -27.24 -37.50 -36.57
CA ASN A 18 -27.62 -37.49 -37.98
C ASN A 18 -26.46 -36.97 -38.84
N ALA A 19 -26.43 -37.36 -40.11
CA ALA A 19 -25.58 -36.70 -41.09
C ALA A 19 -26.03 -35.25 -41.26
N ILE A 20 -25.08 -34.35 -41.49
CA ILE A 20 -25.32 -32.92 -41.68
C ILE A 20 -24.64 -32.42 -42.94
N THR A 21 -25.14 -31.31 -43.46
CA THR A 21 -24.61 -30.54 -44.58
C THR A 21 -23.94 -29.25 -44.09
N ALA A 22 -23.23 -28.58 -45.00
CA ALA A 22 -22.57 -27.30 -44.73
C ALA A 22 -23.55 -26.17 -44.33
N SER A 23 -24.83 -26.28 -44.69
CA SER A 23 -25.87 -25.28 -44.40
C SER A 23 -26.66 -25.54 -43.14
N ASP A 24 -26.54 -26.72 -42.52
CA ASP A 24 -27.36 -27.06 -41.36
C ASP A 24 -26.97 -26.21 -40.15
N LEU A 25 -27.98 -25.56 -39.55
CA LEU A 25 -27.83 -24.73 -38.36
C LEU A 25 -28.31 -25.43 -37.10
N THR A 26 -28.98 -26.58 -37.22
CA THR A 26 -29.39 -27.42 -36.10
C THR A 26 -28.61 -28.73 -36.16
N ILE A 27 -27.75 -28.95 -35.17
CA ILE A 27 -26.82 -30.07 -35.16
C ILE A 27 -27.28 -31.07 -34.10
N TYR A 28 -27.85 -32.19 -34.55
CA TYR A 28 -28.35 -33.24 -33.67
C TYR A 28 -27.22 -34.13 -33.15
N LEU A 29 -27.21 -34.38 -31.84
CA LEU A 29 -26.17 -35.11 -31.12
C LEU A 29 -26.78 -36.26 -30.31
N ASN A 30 -26.05 -37.37 -30.15
CA ASN A 30 -26.51 -38.49 -29.32
C ASN A 30 -26.52 -38.16 -27.81
N ALA A 31 -25.84 -37.10 -27.43
CA ALA A 31 -25.89 -36.46 -26.12
C ALA A 31 -25.59 -34.97 -26.31
N VAL A 32 -26.11 -34.08 -25.47
CA VAL A 32 -25.87 -32.63 -25.55
C VAL A 32 -24.99 -32.14 -24.39
N PRO A 33 -24.24 -31.03 -24.56
CA PRO A 33 -23.48 -30.46 -23.46
C PRO A 33 -24.41 -30.04 -22.30
N THR A 34 -24.10 -30.49 -21.08
CA THR A 34 -24.90 -30.16 -19.88
C THR A 34 -24.38 -28.96 -19.11
N ASN A 35 -23.13 -28.56 -19.36
CA ASN A 35 -22.41 -27.59 -18.54
C ASN A 35 -22.30 -26.20 -19.21
N ALA A 36 -22.85 -26.03 -20.41
CA ALA A 36 -22.76 -24.78 -21.17
C ALA A 36 -24.01 -24.56 -22.04
N THR A 37 -24.53 -23.33 -22.06
CA THR A 37 -25.67 -22.91 -22.90
C THR A 37 -25.24 -22.41 -24.28
N GLU A 38 -23.96 -22.13 -24.46
CA GLU A 38 -23.30 -21.79 -25.72
C GLU A 38 -21.84 -22.27 -25.71
N GLY A 39 -21.22 -22.46 -26.88
CA GLY A 39 -19.83 -22.93 -26.91
C GLY A 39 -19.34 -23.38 -28.26
N PHE A 40 -18.15 -23.97 -28.30
CA PHE A 40 -17.58 -24.54 -29.53
C PHE A 40 -17.51 -26.06 -29.46
N LEU A 41 -17.98 -26.71 -30.51
CA LEU A 41 -17.77 -28.15 -30.73
C LEU A 41 -16.86 -28.34 -31.94
N VAL A 42 -16.04 -29.37 -31.88
CA VAL A 42 -15.25 -29.85 -33.01
C VAL A 42 -15.91 -31.12 -33.51
N LEU A 43 -16.36 -31.09 -34.76
CA LEU A 43 -16.89 -32.24 -35.48
C LEU A 43 -15.74 -32.96 -36.19
N ASP A 44 -15.86 -34.29 -36.32
CA ASP A 44 -14.87 -35.14 -36.95
C ASP A 44 -13.45 -34.95 -36.38
N THR A 45 -13.34 -34.94 -35.05
CA THR A 45 -12.10 -34.56 -34.35
C THR A 45 -10.87 -35.37 -34.77
N ASN A 46 -11.06 -36.60 -35.23
CA ASN A 46 -9.99 -37.52 -35.62
C ASN A 46 -9.70 -37.50 -37.13
N ASN A 47 -10.42 -36.70 -37.92
CA ASN A 47 -10.30 -36.66 -39.37
C ASN A 47 -9.88 -35.26 -39.82
N ALA A 48 -8.60 -35.08 -40.16
CA ALA A 48 -8.03 -33.77 -40.45
C ALA A 48 -8.64 -33.04 -41.67
N THR A 49 -9.22 -33.76 -42.64
CA THR A 49 -9.86 -33.16 -43.82
C THR A 49 -11.32 -32.83 -43.59
N LYS A 50 -11.98 -33.57 -42.70
CA LYS A 50 -13.38 -33.35 -42.31
C LYS A 50 -13.53 -32.51 -41.05
N ARG A 51 -12.46 -32.25 -40.29
CA ARG A 51 -12.53 -31.52 -39.03
C ARG A 51 -13.18 -30.14 -39.22
N GLU A 52 -14.25 -29.89 -38.49
CA GLU A 52 -14.94 -28.60 -38.48
C GLU A 52 -15.10 -28.10 -37.04
N VAL A 53 -14.89 -26.80 -36.82
CA VAL A 53 -15.25 -26.15 -35.56
C VAL A 53 -16.56 -25.40 -35.77
N ILE A 54 -17.55 -25.71 -34.94
CA ILE A 54 -18.85 -25.00 -34.90
C ILE A 54 -18.96 -24.21 -33.61
N TYR A 55 -19.66 -23.07 -33.66
CA TYR A 55 -20.14 -22.32 -32.51
C TYR A 55 -21.65 -22.53 -32.39
N TYR A 56 -22.11 -22.95 -31.21
CA TYR A 56 -23.52 -23.03 -30.88
C TYR A 56 -23.89 -21.95 -29.86
N ASN A 57 -25.08 -21.39 -29.99
CA ASN A 57 -25.62 -20.36 -29.10
C ASN A 57 -26.88 -20.79 -28.34
N ALA A 58 -27.32 -22.05 -28.54
CA ALA A 58 -28.38 -22.66 -27.76
C ALA A 58 -28.23 -24.19 -27.75
N VAL A 59 -28.73 -24.81 -26.68
CA VAL A 59 -28.80 -26.26 -26.50
C VAL A 59 -30.25 -26.68 -26.36
N GLY A 60 -30.71 -27.56 -27.26
CA GLY A 60 -32.01 -28.23 -27.18
C GLY A 60 -31.91 -29.60 -26.52
N ALA A 61 -33.00 -30.37 -26.52
CA ALA A 61 -33.05 -31.67 -25.84
C ALA A 61 -32.02 -32.69 -26.38
N ASN A 62 -31.76 -32.66 -27.69
CA ASN A 62 -30.85 -33.58 -28.38
C ASN A 62 -30.11 -32.90 -29.55
N TYR A 63 -30.00 -31.58 -29.52
CA TYR A 63 -29.34 -30.81 -30.56
C TYR A 63 -28.69 -29.56 -29.98
N VAL A 64 -27.79 -28.96 -30.75
CA VAL A 64 -27.32 -27.59 -30.54
C VAL A 64 -27.67 -26.73 -31.76
N SER A 65 -27.95 -25.45 -31.53
CA SER A 65 -28.23 -24.49 -32.60
C SER A 65 -27.04 -23.60 -32.85
N CYS A 66 -26.66 -23.46 -34.12
CA CYS A 66 -25.64 -22.56 -34.61
C CYS A 66 -26.29 -21.29 -35.17
N PRO A 67 -25.74 -20.09 -34.91
CA PRO A 67 -26.22 -18.87 -35.55
C PRO A 67 -25.97 -18.90 -37.06
N ALA A 68 -26.87 -18.28 -37.83
CA ALA A 68 -26.81 -18.25 -39.30
C ALA A 68 -25.54 -17.59 -39.86
N LEU A 69 -24.97 -16.64 -39.12
CA LEU A 69 -23.67 -16.03 -39.42
C LEU A 69 -22.69 -16.40 -38.31
N GLY A 70 -21.53 -16.94 -38.68
CA GLY A 70 -20.47 -17.26 -37.73
C GLY A 70 -20.71 -18.49 -36.84
N GLY A 71 -21.74 -19.29 -37.12
CA GLY A 71 -22.02 -20.53 -36.37
C GLY A 71 -21.25 -21.76 -36.86
N ARG A 72 -20.90 -21.82 -38.14
CA ARG A 72 -20.21 -22.96 -38.77
C ARG A 72 -18.82 -22.55 -39.28
N GLY A 73 -17.92 -23.51 -39.51
CA GLY A 73 -16.60 -23.26 -40.11
C GLY A 73 -15.71 -22.26 -39.36
N GLN A 74 -15.66 -22.35 -38.03
CA GLN A 74 -14.88 -21.45 -37.18
C GLN A 74 -13.40 -21.86 -37.10
N ALA A 75 -12.58 -20.99 -36.51
CA ALA A 75 -11.17 -21.26 -36.20
C ALA A 75 -10.33 -21.82 -37.39
N GLY A 76 -10.57 -21.29 -38.60
CA GLY A 76 -9.84 -21.67 -39.82
C GLY A 76 -10.30 -22.98 -40.47
N THR A 77 -11.42 -23.55 -40.00
CA THR A 77 -12.11 -24.66 -40.69
C THR A 77 -13.15 -24.12 -41.67
N SER A 78 -13.77 -24.99 -42.47
CA SER A 78 -14.86 -24.62 -43.38
C SER A 78 -16.11 -25.41 -43.03
N ALA A 79 -17.27 -24.77 -43.17
CA ALA A 79 -18.56 -25.43 -43.03
C ALA A 79 -18.67 -26.55 -44.08
N GLN A 80 -18.93 -27.77 -43.64
CA GLN A 80 -18.94 -28.92 -44.54
C GLN A 80 -19.94 -29.99 -44.11
N SER A 81 -20.06 -31.02 -44.94
CA SER A 81 -20.88 -32.19 -44.65
C SER A 81 -20.11 -33.21 -43.82
N HIS A 82 -20.80 -33.77 -42.83
CA HIS A 82 -20.31 -34.80 -41.92
C HIS A 82 -21.30 -35.96 -41.86
N ASP A 83 -20.78 -37.16 -41.70
CA ASP A 83 -21.59 -38.37 -41.63
C ASP A 83 -22.19 -38.56 -40.22
N ALA A 84 -23.32 -39.26 -40.15
CA ALA A 84 -23.87 -39.69 -38.87
C ALA A 84 -22.83 -40.54 -38.12
N GLY A 85 -22.74 -40.38 -36.81
CA GLY A 85 -21.73 -41.05 -35.99
C GLY A 85 -20.35 -40.38 -35.96
N ALA A 86 -20.14 -39.28 -36.71
CA ALA A 86 -18.91 -38.50 -36.62
C ALA A 86 -18.62 -38.06 -35.18
N ALA A 87 -17.35 -38.16 -34.77
CA ALA A 87 -16.94 -37.83 -33.41
C ALA A 87 -17.06 -36.33 -33.14
N VAL A 88 -17.72 -35.97 -32.05
CA VAL A 88 -17.93 -34.59 -31.61
C VAL A 88 -17.30 -34.40 -30.26
N LYS A 89 -16.44 -33.39 -30.11
CA LYS A 89 -15.83 -33.04 -28.82
C LYS A 89 -15.89 -31.54 -28.57
N GLN A 90 -16.07 -31.14 -27.33
CA GLN A 90 -15.97 -29.73 -26.95
C GLN A 90 -14.50 -29.26 -27.06
N ASN A 91 -14.29 -28.05 -27.60
CA ASN A 91 -12.96 -27.49 -27.75
C ASN A 91 -12.48 -26.85 -26.42
N PHE A 92 -11.23 -27.10 -26.04
CA PHE A 92 -10.62 -26.69 -24.76
C PHE A 92 -10.49 -25.18 -24.54
N LEU A 93 -10.59 -24.38 -25.60
CA LEU A 93 -9.77 -23.18 -25.69
C LEU A 93 -10.38 -21.90 -25.13
N ARG A 94 -11.69 -21.78 -24.87
CA ARG A 94 -12.28 -20.50 -24.40
C ARG A 94 -12.76 -20.51 -22.96
N GLU A 95 -13.48 -21.54 -22.56
CA GLU A 95 -14.11 -21.58 -21.23
C GLU A 95 -13.09 -21.91 -20.13
N HIS A 96 -12.22 -22.89 -20.36
CA HIS A 96 -11.17 -23.25 -19.41
C HIS A 96 -9.96 -22.31 -19.44
N PHE A 97 -9.72 -21.60 -20.54
CA PHE A 97 -8.67 -20.57 -20.61
C PHE A 97 -9.12 -19.22 -20.09
N LYS A 98 -10.43 -18.95 -19.93
CA LYS A 98 -10.89 -17.67 -19.39
C LYS A 98 -10.37 -17.43 -17.97
N PRO A 99 -10.49 -18.35 -17.00
CA PRO A 99 -9.91 -18.17 -15.67
C PRO A 99 -8.38 -18.04 -15.70
N VAL A 100 -7.70 -18.80 -16.57
CA VAL A 100 -6.22 -18.73 -16.70
C VAL A 100 -5.77 -17.41 -17.32
N ARG A 101 -6.48 -16.93 -18.34
CA ARG A 101 -6.26 -15.61 -18.95
C ARG A 101 -6.54 -14.51 -17.93
N ASP A 102 -7.69 -14.54 -17.29
CA ASP A 102 -8.08 -13.51 -16.33
C ASP A 102 -7.08 -13.49 -15.16
N ALA A 103 -6.66 -14.64 -14.65
CA ALA A 103 -5.56 -14.77 -13.67
C ALA A 103 -4.24 -14.13 -14.13
N VAL A 104 -3.85 -14.30 -15.40
CA VAL A 104 -2.59 -13.77 -15.94
C VAL A 104 -2.68 -12.27 -16.25
N PHE A 105 -3.83 -11.79 -16.74
CA PHE A 105 -3.98 -10.43 -17.24
C PHE A 105 -4.53 -9.44 -16.22
N THR A 106 -5.46 -9.86 -15.36
CA THR A 106 -6.07 -9.00 -14.33
C THR A 106 -5.59 -9.33 -12.93
N GLY A 107 -5.03 -10.52 -12.71
CA GLY A 107 -4.61 -10.99 -11.39
C GLY A 107 -5.78 -11.48 -10.52
N PHE A 108 -7.01 -11.47 -11.02
CA PHE A 108 -8.20 -11.89 -10.27
C PHE A 108 -8.92 -13.02 -11.00
N VAL A 109 -9.47 -13.96 -10.22
CA VAL A 109 -10.34 -15.04 -10.71
C VAL A 109 -11.68 -14.95 -10.02
N GLU A 110 -12.74 -15.00 -10.81
CA GLU A 110 -14.12 -15.03 -10.33
C GLU A 110 -14.39 -16.32 -9.54
N LEU A 111 -14.98 -16.13 -8.36
CA LEU A 111 -15.46 -17.20 -7.50
C LEU A 111 -16.97 -17.34 -7.72
N ASN A 112 -17.42 -18.57 -7.94
CA ASN A 112 -18.84 -18.88 -8.13
C ASN A 112 -19.58 -18.96 -6.78
N TYR A 113 -19.49 -17.91 -5.96
CA TYR A 113 -20.17 -17.78 -4.68
C TYR A 113 -21.05 -16.53 -4.63
N THR A 114 -22.17 -16.63 -3.94
CA THR A 114 -23.12 -15.52 -3.77
C THR A 114 -23.11 -15.05 -2.33
N ALA A 115 -22.80 -13.77 -2.12
CA ALA A 115 -22.97 -13.15 -0.82
C ALA A 115 -24.46 -12.97 -0.52
N THR A 116 -24.88 -13.38 0.67
CA THR A 116 -26.27 -13.26 1.16
C THR A 116 -26.49 -11.98 1.96
N TYR A 117 -25.41 -11.34 2.40
CA TYR A 117 -25.42 -10.11 3.16
C TYR A 117 -24.13 -9.33 2.94
N ALA A 118 -24.23 -8.01 2.88
CA ALA A 118 -23.14 -7.06 2.89
C ALA A 118 -23.46 -5.93 3.89
N SER A 119 -22.47 -5.52 4.66
CA SER A 119 -22.50 -4.38 5.58
C SER A 119 -21.26 -3.51 5.36
N SER A 120 -21.11 -2.39 6.08
CA SER A 120 -20.01 -1.44 5.92
C SER A 120 -18.59 -2.02 5.88
N SER A 121 -18.35 -3.16 6.52
CA SER A 121 -17.05 -3.82 6.55
C SER A 121 -17.09 -5.35 6.44
N THR A 122 -18.27 -5.96 6.22
CA THR A 122 -18.37 -7.42 6.18
C THR A 122 -19.26 -7.91 5.05
N ILE A 123 -18.95 -9.09 4.53
CA ILE A 123 -19.86 -9.87 3.70
C ILE A 123 -20.10 -11.24 4.33
N THR A 124 -21.28 -11.82 4.10
CA THR A 124 -21.62 -13.15 4.58
C THR A 124 -22.02 -14.05 3.43
N ILE A 125 -21.39 -15.23 3.36
CA ILE A 125 -21.61 -16.22 2.31
C ILE A 125 -22.04 -17.54 2.98
N PRO A 126 -23.05 -18.25 2.45
CA PRO A 126 -23.44 -19.55 2.97
C PRO A 126 -22.31 -20.58 2.90
N THR A 127 -22.36 -21.57 3.79
CA THR A 127 -21.38 -22.66 3.97
C THR A 127 -20.06 -22.23 4.62
N ASP A 128 -19.23 -23.21 5.01
CA ASP A 128 -17.89 -22.97 5.55
C ASP A 128 -16.88 -22.79 4.41
N LEU A 129 -16.43 -21.55 4.23
CA LEU A 129 -15.49 -21.13 3.20
C LEU A 129 -14.23 -20.51 3.80
N THR A 130 -13.96 -20.75 5.10
CA THR A 130 -12.82 -20.17 5.83
C THR A 130 -11.46 -20.57 5.26
N ALA A 131 -11.38 -21.74 4.63
CA ALA A 131 -10.18 -22.22 3.93
C ALA A 131 -9.94 -21.54 2.57
N ILE A 132 -10.99 -20.95 1.97
CA ILE A 132 -10.91 -20.23 0.69
C ILE A 132 -10.62 -18.76 0.97
N PHE A 133 -11.43 -18.12 1.81
CA PHE A 133 -11.29 -16.72 2.17
C PHE A 133 -10.30 -16.56 3.33
N THR A 134 -9.02 -16.71 3.05
CA THR A 134 -7.96 -16.54 4.05
C THR A 134 -7.46 -15.10 4.13
N VAL A 135 -6.92 -14.72 5.28
CA VAL A 135 -6.45 -13.36 5.58
C VAL A 135 -5.36 -12.93 4.59
N GLY A 136 -5.42 -11.66 4.15
CA GLY A 136 -4.43 -11.04 3.28
C GLY A 136 -4.71 -11.17 1.78
N HIS A 137 -5.62 -12.05 1.36
CA HIS A 137 -6.08 -12.06 -0.02
C HIS A 137 -6.88 -10.80 -0.35
N LYS A 138 -6.73 -10.33 -1.59
CA LYS A 138 -7.56 -9.26 -2.13
C LYS A 138 -8.83 -9.83 -2.75
N LEU A 139 -9.92 -9.13 -2.53
CA LEU A 139 -11.19 -9.34 -3.20
C LEU A 139 -11.53 -8.14 -4.06
N LYS A 140 -12.07 -8.42 -5.23
CA LYS A 140 -12.81 -7.46 -6.03
C LYS A 140 -14.27 -7.85 -5.98
N LEU A 141 -15.11 -6.96 -5.47
CA LEU A 141 -16.56 -7.15 -5.44
C LEU A 141 -17.17 -6.21 -6.48
N THR A 142 -18.02 -6.76 -7.35
CA THR A 142 -18.78 -5.93 -8.31
C THR A 142 -20.20 -5.75 -7.79
N PHE A 143 -20.50 -4.54 -7.33
CA PHE A 143 -21.85 -4.18 -6.88
C PHE A 143 -22.75 -3.85 -8.07
N ALA A 144 -24.05 -4.13 -7.92
CA ALA A 144 -25.02 -3.99 -9.01
C ALA A 144 -25.15 -2.56 -9.55
N GLU A 145 -25.06 -1.54 -8.68
CA GLU A 145 -25.21 -0.13 -9.06
C GLU A 145 -23.87 0.59 -9.03
N SER A 146 -23.07 0.34 -7.99
CA SER A 146 -21.82 1.06 -7.73
C SER A 146 -20.57 0.51 -8.44
N GLY A 147 -20.69 -0.62 -9.15
CA GLY A 147 -19.61 -1.23 -9.92
C GLY A 147 -18.51 -1.87 -9.05
N ALA A 148 -17.30 -2.00 -9.59
CA ALA A 148 -16.21 -2.74 -8.95
C ALA A 148 -15.54 -1.94 -7.81
N LYS A 149 -15.29 -2.62 -6.69
CA LYS A 149 -14.57 -2.14 -5.52
C LYS A 149 -13.55 -3.16 -5.04
N PHE A 150 -12.49 -2.71 -4.37
CA PHE A 150 -11.36 -3.53 -3.98
C PHE A 150 -11.16 -3.55 -2.47
N PHE A 151 -10.94 -4.76 -1.94
CA PHE A 151 -10.83 -5.01 -0.51
C PHE A 151 -9.72 -6.01 -0.23
N THR A 152 -9.23 -5.99 1.01
CA THR A 152 -8.35 -7.01 1.59
C THR A 152 -9.10 -7.73 2.69
N ILE A 153 -9.00 -9.06 2.74
CA ILE A 153 -9.60 -9.88 3.79
C ILE A 153 -8.80 -9.71 5.08
N LEU A 154 -9.44 -9.18 6.12
CA LEU A 154 -8.86 -9.08 7.47
C LEU A 154 -9.10 -10.34 8.30
N SER A 155 -10.27 -10.94 8.16
CA SER A 155 -10.63 -12.18 8.86
C SER A 155 -11.75 -12.92 8.13
N SER A 156 -11.84 -14.22 8.37
CA SER A 156 -12.93 -15.06 7.91
C SER A 156 -13.28 -16.02 9.05
N SER A 157 -14.57 -16.07 9.39
CA SER A 157 -15.06 -16.86 10.52
C SER A 157 -16.32 -17.60 10.13
N TYR A 158 -16.38 -18.89 10.47
CA TYR A 158 -17.55 -19.71 10.22
C TYR A 158 -18.43 -19.78 11.49
N SER A 159 -19.70 -19.44 11.32
CA SER A 159 -20.77 -19.68 12.28
C SER A 159 -21.95 -20.23 11.52
N SER A 160 -22.28 -21.50 11.77
CA SER A 160 -23.32 -22.20 11.00
C SER A 160 -24.61 -21.37 10.83
N PRO A 161 -25.13 -21.21 9.61
CA PRO A 161 -24.74 -21.88 8.36
C PRO A 161 -23.73 -21.10 7.48
N ASN A 162 -23.14 -20.00 7.97
CA ASN A 162 -22.48 -19.02 7.11
C ASN A 162 -21.02 -18.73 7.49
N THR A 163 -20.25 -18.28 6.51
CA THR A 163 -18.94 -17.66 6.70
C THR A 163 -19.08 -16.14 6.63
N THR A 164 -18.63 -15.44 7.66
CA THR A 164 -18.53 -13.98 7.72
C THR A 164 -17.10 -13.56 7.45
N ILE A 165 -16.91 -12.70 6.45
CA ILE A 165 -15.62 -12.20 6.00
C ILE A 165 -15.54 -10.72 6.34
N THR A 166 -14.53 -10.32 7.08
CA THR A 166 -14.25 -8.91 7.41
C THR A 166 -13.27 -8.34 6.40
N LEU A 167 -13.59 -7.15 5.88
CA LEU A 167 -12.92 -6.51 4.77
C LEU A 167 -12.36 -5.14 5.18
N TYR A 168 -11.24 -4.77 4.56
CA TYR A 168 -10.60 -3.46 4.64
C TYR A 168 -10.30 -2.92 3.25
N GLY A 169 -10.38 -1.61 3.05
CA GLY A 169 -10.12 -0.97 1.76
C GLY A 169 -11.24 -0.01 1.40
N ASP A 170 -11.85 -0.21 0.24
CA ASP A 170 -13.05 0.54 -0.15
C ASP A 170 -14.18 0.39 0.88
N THR A 171 -15.21 1.24 0.78
CA THR A 171 -16.44 1.06 1.58
C THR A 171 -17.25 -0.09 1.00
N VAL A 172 -17.57 -1.09 1.82
CA VAL A 172 -18.54 -2.12 1.44
C VAL A 172 -19.93 -1.49 1.51
N LEU A 173 -20.68 -1.59 0.41
CA LEU A 173 -22.01 -1.00 0.29
C LEU A 173 -23.06 -2.06 0.58
N GLU A 174 -24.20 -1.64 1.15
CA GLU A 174 -25.37 -2.50 1.38
C GLU A 174 -26.15 -2.68 0.06
N GLU A 175 -25.46 -3.17 -0.97
CA GLU A 175 -25.97 -3.41 -2.32
C GLU A 175 -25.79 -4.88 -2.70
N THR A 176 -26.57 -5.36 -3.68
CA THR A 176 -26.37 -6.69 -4.28
C THR A 176 -24.99 -6.79 -4.91
N ILE A 177 -24.24 -7.83 -4.57
CA ILE A 177 -22.94 -8.16 -5.17
C ILE A 177 -23.17 -9.13 -6.33
N ASN A 178 -22.91 -8.69 -7.55
CA ASN A 178 -23.07 -9.49 -8.77
C ASN A 178 -21.93 -10.48 -8.99
N SER A 179 -20.70 -10.12 -8.60
CA SER A 179 -19.55 -11.02 -8.70
C SER A 179 -18.57 -10.82 -7.54
N ILE A 180 -17.94 -11.93 -7.14
CA ILE A 180 -16.87 -11.97 -6.15
C ILE A 180 -15.64 -12.53 -6.88
N GLU A 181 -14.59 -11.73 -7.03
CA GLU A 181 -13.34 -12.16 -7.64
C GLU A 181 -12.22 -12.09 -6.58
N MET A 182 -11.29 -13.05 -6.61
CA MET A 182 -10.20 -13.16 -5.64
C MET A 182 -8.85 -13.19 -6.33
N ASP A 183 -7.85 -12.56 -5.72
CA ASP A 183 -6.50 -12.47 -6.25
C ASP A 183 -5.85 -13.87 -6.34
N VAL A 184 -5.21 -14.15 -7.47
CA VAL A 184 -4.48 -15.40 -7.74
C VAL A 184 -3.08 -15.44 -7.11
N ASN A 185 -2.58 -14.29 -6.69
CA ASN A 185 -1.32 -14.15 -6.00
C ASN A 185 -1.59 -13.55 -4.61
N PRO A 186 -1.77 -14.38 -3.56
CA PRO A 186 -1.69 -13.88 -2.20
C PRO A 186 -0.27 -13.37 -1.95
N GLN A 187 0.03 -12.15 -2.36
CA GLN A 187 0.97 -11.37 -1.60
C GLN A 187 0.28 -11.13 -0.27
N ALA A 188 0.69 -11.91 0.73
CA ALA A 188 0.42 -11.59 2.11
C ALA A 188 0.67 -10.08 2.27
N TYR A 189 -0.41 -9.32 2.47
CA TYR A 189 -0.32 -7.95 2.94
C TYR A 189 0.28 -8.06 4.34
N SER A 190 1.61 -8.04 4.45
CA SER A 190 2.27 -7.74 5.71
C SER A 190 2.12 -6.24 5.90
N ASP A 191 1.06 -5.83 6.60
CA ASP A 191 0.80 -4.46 7.06
C ASP A 191 1.25 -3.35 6.09
N ASN A 192 0.39 -3.04 5.12
CA ASN A 192 0.64 -2.01 4.10
C ASN A 192 0.55 -0.56 4.60
N ASP A 193 0.96 -0.30 5.84
CA ASP A 193 1.35 1.04 6.32
C ASP A 193 2.87 1.15 6.54
N VAL A 194 3.66 0.18 6.06
CA VAL A 194 5.12 0.25 6.12
C VAL A 194 5.69 0.68 4.76
N ILE A 195 6.29 1.86 4.72
CA ILE A 195 7.18 2.25 3.61
C ILE A 195 8.47 1.42 3.74
N VAL A 196 8.61 0.38 2.91
CA VAL A 196 9.84 -0.41 2.84
C VAL A 196 10.88 0.33 2.01
N LEU A 197 11.95 0.79 2.66
CA LEU A 197 13.12 1.36 2.00
C LEU A 197 14.21 0.30 1.94
N ASN A 198 14.57 -0.15 0.73
CA ASN A 198 15.64 -1.11 0.57
C ASN A 198 17.00 -0.48 0.88
N GLU A 199 17.83 -1.20 1.64
CA GLU A 199 19.19 -0.78 1.93
C GLU A 199 19.99 -0.57 0.64
N LYS A 200 20.75 0.52 0.61
CA LYS A 200 21.69 0.83 -0.46
C LYS A 200 23.11 0.63 0.02
N SER A 201 23.88 -0.16 -0.73
CA SER A 201 25.33 -0.32 -0.53
C SER A 201 26.14 0.94 -0.88
N ALA A 202 25.51 1.94 -1.51
CA ALA A 202 26.13 3.22 -1.83
C ALA A 202 25.08 4.34 -1.84
N ALA A 203 25.50 5.56 -1.50
CA ALA A 203 24.64 6.73 -1.57
C ALA A 203 24.10 6.93 -3.00
N PRO A 204 22.82 7.33 -3.16
CA PRO A 204 22.29 7.75 -4.46
C PRO A 204 23.05 8.99 -4.97
N GLY A 205 22.98 9.21 -6.28
CA GLY A 205 23.52 10.43 -6.90
C GLY A 205 22.89 11.71 -6.32
N THR A 206 23.49 12.86 -6.59
CA THR A 206 22.94 14.16 -6.14
C THR A 206 21.53 14.39 -6.72
N PRO A 207 20.51 14.66 -5.88
CA PRO A 207 19.17 15.04 -6.33
C PRO A 207 19.19 16.27 -7.24
N ALA A 208 18.21 16.38 -8.13
CA ALA A 208 17.98 17.60 -8.90
C ALA A 208 17.58 18.77 -7.98
N SER A 209 17.78 20.01 -8.46
CA SER A 209 17.43 21.23 -7.71
C SER A 209 16.00 21.19 -7.16
N GLY A 210 15.86 21.53 -5.88
CA GLY A 210 14.59 21.52 -5.15
C GLY A 210 14.11 20.14 -4.71
N LYS A 211 14.94 19.09 -4.83
CA LYS A 211 14.59 17.71 -4.42
C LYS A 211 15.54 17.17 -3.35
N ALA A 212 15.08 16.14 -2.65
CA ALA A 212 15.88 15.36 -1.72
C ALA A 212 15.58 13.86 -1.86
N TYR A 213 16.53 13.02 -1.48
CA TYR A 213 16.32 11.57 -1.36
C TYR A 213 16.28 11.16 0.10
N LEU A 214 15.32 10.28 0.42
CA LEU A 214 15.22 9.55 1.68
C LEU A 214 15.57 8.07 1.41
N TYR A 215 16.59 7.53 2.07
CA TYR A 215 17.05 6.16 1.83
C TYR A 215 17.75 5.56 3.05
N GLN A 216 17.74 4.23 3.14
CA GLN A 216 18.49 3.48 4.13
C GLN A 216 19.82 2.99 3.52
N LYS A 217 20.88 2.94 4.32
CA LYS A 217 22.14 2.29 3.96
C LYS A 217 22.32 0.98 4.72
N ASP A 218 23.34 0.21 4.33
CA ASP A 218 23.75 -1.05 4.98
C ASP A 218 24.21 -0.90 6.44
N ASP A 219 24.35 0.35 6.93
CA ASP A 219 24.63 0.67 8.32
C ASP A 219 23.37 0.74 9.21
N GLY A 220 22.20 0.40 8.67
CA GLY A 220 20.93 0.35 9.40
C GLY A 220 20.36 1.72 9.78
N LYS A 221 20.84 2.81 9.18
CA LYS A 221 20.32 4.17 9.42
C LYS A 221 19.59 4.72 8.21
N LEU A 222 18.68 5.64 8.48
CA LEU A 222 17.97 6.43 7.48
C LEU A 222 18.75 7.71 7.16
N TYR A 223 18.76 8.10 5.89
CA TYR A 223 19.53 9.24 5.38
C TYR A 223 18.66 10.16 4.52
N LEU A 224 18.89 11.46 4.68
CA LEU A 224 18.40 12.51 3.79
C LEU A 224 19.58 13.07 2.99
N LYS A 225 19.46 13.12 1.66
CA LYS A 225 20.42 13.80 0.79
C LYS A 225 19.75 14.96 0.08
N ASN A 226 20.27 16.18 0.23
CA ASN A 226 19.74 17.38 -0.42
C ASN A 226 20.30 17.55 -1.85
N ASP A 227 19.75 18.52 -2.59
CA ASP A 227 20.16 18.88 -3.96
C ASP A 227 21.57 19.49 -4.06
N ALA A 228 22.16 19.93 -2.95
CA ALA A 228 23.58 20.28 -2.85
C ALA A 228 24.50 19.04 -2.71
N GLY A 229 23.93 17.84 -2.63
CA GLY A 229 24.65 16.58 -2.47
C GLY A 229 25.09 16.28 -1.04
N THR A 230 24.75 17.12 -0.05
CA THR A 230 24.99 16.87 1.36
C THR A 230 24.12 15.71 1.83
N GLU A 231 24.76 14.67 2.37
CA GLU A 231 24.09 13.54 3.01
C GLU A 231 24.07 13.75 4.53
N SER A 232 22.90 13.58 5.16
CA SER A 232 22.72 13.68 6.61
C SER A 232 22.02 12.43 7.12
N ALA A 233 22.65 11.73 8.07
CA ALA A 233 21.99 10.65 8.79
C ALA A 233 20.85 11.23 9.63
N MET A 234 19.65 10.66 9.52
CA MET A 234 18.54 10.89 10.43
C MET A 234 18.76 10.13 11.75
N THR A 235 19.93 10.32 12.33
CA THR A 235 20.27 9.89 13.68
C THR A 235 20.05 11.06 14.65
N LYS A 236 20.31 10.85 15.95
CA LYS A 236 20.22 11.88 17.00
C LYS A 236 20.79 13.21 16.50
N ILE A 237 19.94 14.24 16.43
CA ILE A 237 20.33 15.59 16.02
C ILE A 237 21.33 16.11 17.06
N ALA A 238 22.53 16.50 16.61
CA ALA A 238 23.49 17.15 17.48
C ALA A 238 22.90 18.46 18.01
N PRO A 239 23.17 18.86 19.27
CA PRO A 239 22.67 20.12 19.81
C PRO A 239 23.05 21.29 18.89
N ILE A 240 22.06 22.08 18.47
CA ILE A 240 22.29 23.21 17.60
C ILE A 240 22.94 24.32 18.42
N THR A 241 24.20 24.63 18.10
CA THR A 241 25.00 25.63 18.82
C THR A 241 25.10 26.91 18.03
N THR A 242 24.92 28.05 18.70
CA THR A 242 25.22 29.39 18.18
C THR A 242 26.27 30.06 19.06
N THR A 243 27.05 30.96 18.45
CA THR A 243 28.12 31.67 19.16
C THR A 243 28.15 33.14 18.78
N GLU A 244 28.41 34.01 19.74
CA GLU A 244 28.76 35.40 19.53
C GLU A 244 29.93 35.79 20.44
N GLU A 245 30.67 36.84 20.08
CA GLU A 245 31.83 37.24 20.87
C GLU A 245 31.41 37.99 22.13
N SER A 246 30.59 39.02 21.98
CA SER A 246 30.12 39.91 23.04
C SER A 246 28.85 40.64 22.61
N SER A 247 27.89 40.82 23.53
CA SER A 247 26.70 41.62 23.30
C SER A 247 26.07 42.04 24.63
N ALA A 248 25.61 43.29 24.73
CA ALA A 248 24.79 43.74 25.86
C ALA A 248 23.35 43.19 25.78
N THR A 249 22.90 42.79 24.58
CA THR A 249 21.61 42.15 24.33
C THR A 249 21.81 40.94 23.40
N PRO A 250 22.20 39.78 23.93
CA PRO A 250 22.52 38.59 23.12
C PRO A 250 21.39 38.19 22.18
N THR A 251 21.74 37.76 20.96
CA THR A 251 20.73 37.40 19.95
C THR A 251 20.55 35.89 19.90
N ILE A 252 19.40 35.42 20.38
CA ILE A 252 19.11 33.99 20.50
C ILE A 252 17.79 33.69 19.78
N ASN A 253 17.83 32.82 18.77
CA ASN A 253 16.64 32.24 18.16
C ASN A 253 16.47 30.82 18.69
N VAL A 254 15.46 30.60 19.54
CA VAL A 254 15.21 29.32 20.22
C VAL A 254 14.64 28.25 19.29
N ASP A 255 14.16 28.59 18.09
CA ASP A 255 13.79 27.60 17.08
C ASP A 255 15.02 26.92 16.45
N LYS A 256 16.21 27.53 16.65
CA LYS A 256 17.47 27.15 16.00
C LYS A 256 18.64 27.08 16.98
N THR A 257 18.39 27.06 18.29
CA THR A 257 19.46 27.11 19.30
C THR A 257 19.10 26.24 20.48
N ASP A 258 19.95 25.24 20.75
CA ASP A 258 19.95 24.47 21.99
C ASP A 258 21.03 24.96 22.95
N ILE A 259 22.16 25.45 22.41
CA ILE A 259 23.29 26.01 23.17
C ILE A 259 23.71 27.34 22.56
N HIS A 260 23.61 28.43 23.31
CA HIS A 260 24.16 29.73 22.93
C HIS A 260 25.45 30.01 23.71
N THR A 261 26.53 30.39 23.03
CA THR A 261 27.82 30.72 23.68
C THR A 261 28.23 32.15 23.41
N ILE A 262 28.49 32.89 24.48
CA ILE A 262 29.23 34.16 24.45
C ILE A 262 30.68 33.87 24.83
N THR A 263 31.63 34.15 23.94
CA THR A 263 33.02 33.67 24.07
C THR A 263 33.97 34.64 24.78
N ALA A 264 33.69 35.95 24.74
CA ALA A 264 34.53 36.99 25.35
C ALA A 264 33.68 38.24 25.67
N LEU A 265 32.75 38.12 26.62
CA LEU A 265 31.84 39.18 27.01
C LEU A 265 32.62 40.39 27.56
N ALA A 266 32.61 41.49 26.80
CA ALA A 266 33.33 42.73 27.10
C ALA A 266 32.42 43.87 27.59
N THR A 267 31.14 43.59 27.83
CA THR A 267 30.14 44.57 28.27
C THR A 267 29.11 43.93 29.20
N ASP A 268 28.43 44.74 30.00
CA ASP A 268 27.34 44.25 30.86
C ASP A 268 26.14 43.83 30.00
N ILE A 269 25.55 42.70 30.34
CA ILE A 269 24.30 42.26 29.70
C ILE A 269 23.15 43.01 30.34
N THR A 270 22.43 43.76 29.52
CA THR A 270 21.26 44.55 29.95
C THR A 270 19.96 43.80 29.78
N SER A 271 19.89 42.79 28.89
CA SER A 271 18.74 41.91 28.73
C SER A 271 19.05 40.72 27.83
N PHE A 272 18.70 39.50 28.26
CA PHE A 272 18.58 38.34 27.37
C PHE A 272 17.22 38.27 26.66
N THR A 273 16.25 39.08 27.08
CA THR A 273 14.88 39.07 26.54
C THR A 273 14.75 39.90 25.26
N THR A 274 15.46 41.03 25.16
CA THR A 274 15.25 42.04 24.10
C THR A 274 15.46 41.49 22.68
N LYS A 275 16.37 40.54 22.49
CA LYS A 275 16.65 39.89 21.20
C LYS A 275 16.47 38.37 21.24
N LEU A 276 15.65 37.89 22.18
CA LEU A 276 15.16 36.51 22.18
C LEU A 276 14.04 36.40 21.15
N SER A 277 14.13 35.39 20.27
CA SER A 277 13.15 35.15 19.21
C SER A 277 12.87 33.67 19.04
N GLY A 278 11.81 33.34 18.30
CA GLY A 278 11.35 31.97 18.06
C GLY A 278 10.06 31.64 18.82
N THR A 279 9.59 30.40 18.66
CA THR A 279 8.36 29.87 19.25
C THR A 279 8.69 28.68 20.13
N PRO A 280 9.15 28.91 21.37
CA PRO A 280 9.57 27.83 22.24
C PRO A 280 8.42 26.90 22.61
N VAL A 281 8.73 25.60 22.69
CA VAL A 281 7.75 24.56 23.07
C VAL A 281 7.94 24.12 24.51
N ASN A 282 6.86 23.68 25.17
CA ASN A 282 6.92 23.29 26.57
C ASN A 282 7.97 22.19 26.81
N GLY A 283 8.83 22.37 27.82
CA GLY A 283 9.90 21.43 28.14
C GLY A 283 11.15 21.55 27.24
N GLN A 284 11.17 22.47 26.28
CA GLN A 284 12.37 22.76 25.49
C GLN A 284 13.52 23.18 26.41
N LYS A 285 14.74 22.71 26.09
CA LYS A 285 15.95 23.01 26.85
C LYS A 285 16.78 24.04 26.12
N LEU A 286 17.37 24.97 26.87
CA LEU A 286 18.35 25.93 26.38
C LEU A 286 19.51 25.99 27.37
N ILE A 287 20.74 25.97 26.84
CA ILE A 287 21.93 26.24 27.62
C ILE A 287 22.52 27.58 27.16
N ILE A 288 22.70 28.51 28.10
CA ILE A 288 23.46 29.73 27.85
C ILE A 288 24.82 29.59 28.52
N ARG A 289 25.88 29.65 27.71
CA ARG A 289 27.27 29.61 28.13
C ARG A 289 27.91 30.97 27.95
N ILE A 290 28.55 31.50 28.98
CA ILE A 290 29.15 32.84 28.96
C ILE A 290 30.57 32.75 29.47
N LYS A 291 31.51 33.38 28.76
CA LYS A 291 32.85 33.68 29.26
C LYS A 291 33.10 35.16 29.06
N ASP A 292 33.55 35.85 30.11
CA ASP A 292 33.95 37.26 30.01
C ASP A 292 35.41 37.43 29.53
N ASP A 293 35.77 38.66 29.20
CA ASP A 293 37.10 39.06 28.72
C ASP A 293 38.16 39.21 29.82
N GLY A 294 37.91 38.67 31.01
CA GLY A 294 38.77 38.83 32.19
C GLY A 294 38.31 39.92 33.16
N THR A 295 37.22 40.61 32.85
CA THR A 295 36.54 41.55 33.75
C THR A 295 35.15 41.03 34.06
N ALA A 296 34.78 40.96 35.35
CA ALA A 296 33.44 40.55 35.75
C ALA A 296 32.39 41.51 35.15
N ARG A 297 31.35 40.94 34.54
CA ARG A 297 30.25 41.68 33.90
C ARG A 297 28.96 41.45 34.65
N ALA A 298 28.16 42.51 34.79
CA ALA A 298 26.80 42.40 35.32
C ALA A 298 25.90 41.71 34.29
N ILE A 299 24.92 40.94 34.79
CA ILE A 299 23.97 40.20 33.98
C ILE A 299 22.55 40.55 34.41
N THR A 300 21.80 41.16 33.50
CA THR A 300 20.36 41.39 33.60
C THR A 300 19.64 40.48 32.59
N TRP A 301 18.80 39.56 33.07
CA TRP A 301 18.18 38.53 32.23
C TRP A 301 16.93 39.01 31.49
N GLY A 302 16.11 39.85 32.13
CA GLY A 302 14.80 40.26 31.63
C GLY A 302 13.69 39.25 31.91
N ASP A 303 12.45 39.64 31.60
CA ASP A 303 11.23 38.97 32.08
C ASP A 303 10.98 37.58 31.48
N SER A 304 11.62 37.24 30.35
CA SER A 304 11.49 35.91 29.74
C SER A 304 12.21 34.81 30.52
N PHE A 305 12.98 35.15 31.55
CA PHE A 305 13.76 34.19 32.34
C PHE A 305 13.45 34.36 33.82
N VAL A 306 13.29 33.24 34.52
CA VAL A 306 12.95 33.25 35.94
C VAL A 306 13.78 32.24 36.72
N SER A 307 14.18 32.62 37.94
CA SER A 307 14.85 31.69 38.85
C SER A 307 13.86 30.64 39.36
N ARG A 308 14.24 29.36 39.31
CA ARG A 308 13.47 28.24 39.86
C ARG A 308 14.36 27.32 40.68
N GLY A 309 14.68 26.13 40.16
CA GLY A 309 15.57 25.16 40.80
C GLY A 309 17.01 25.66 40.95
N ALA A 310 17.39 26.70 40.18
CA ALA A 310 18.59 27.47 40.40
C ALA A 310 18.31 28.98 40.30
N THR A 311 19.13 29.76 41.00
CA THR A 311 19.11 31.22 40.91
C THR A 311 19.85 31.66 39.64
N LEU A 312 19.22 32.51 38.84
CA LEU A 312 19.86 33.14 37.69
C LEU A 312 21.07 33.97 38.16
N PRO A 313 22.26 33.76 37.59
CA PRO A 313 23.45 34.49 38.02
C PRO A 313 23.39 35.96 37.56
N THR A 314 23.77 36.88 38.45
CA THR A 314 23.74 38.32 38.17
C THR A 314 25.11 38.89 37.78
N THR A 315 26.17 38.08 37.84
CA THR A 315 27.53 38.47 37.46
C THR A 315 28.30 37.30 36.86
N THR A 316 29.15 37.57 35.88
CA THR A 316 30.16 36.59 35.41
C THR A 316 31.31 36.44 36.42
N VAL A 317 32.19 35.46 36.17
CA VAL A 317 33.43 35.27 36.93
C VAL A 317 34.62 35.48 35.99
N PRO A 318 35.56 36.38 36.32
CA PRO A 318 36.66 36.77 35.44
C PRO A 318 37.37 35.59 34.76
N GLY A 319 37.31 35.56 33.43
CA GLY A 319 37.98 34.59 32.56
C GLY A 319 37.47 33.15 32.67
N LYS A 320 36.34 32.91 33.34
CA LYS A 320 35.75 31.58 33.57
C LYS A 320 34.49 31.38 32.75
N TYR A 321 34.24 30.14 32.33
CA TYR A 321 32.94 29.78 31.77
C TYR A 321 31.87 29.68 32.85
N LEU A 322 30.72 30.22 32.52
CA LEU A 322 29.46 30.15 33.25
C LEU A 322 28.45 29.41 32.38
N TYR A 323 27.73 28.46 32.97
CA TYR A 323 26.70 27.66 32.31
C TYR A 323 25.37 27.86 33.03
N VAL A 324 24.32 28.18 32.27
CA VAL A 324 22.93 28.28 32.76
C VAL A 324 22.06 27.31 31.98
N GLY A 325 21.46 26.36 32.70
CA GLY A 325 20.51 25.39 32.16
C GLY A 325 19.08 25.86 32.39
N LEU A 326 18.34 25.98 31.29
CA LEU A 326 16.99 26.53 31.25
C LEU A 326 16.02 25.52 30.64
N ILE A 327 14.78 25.50 31.14
CA ILE A 327 13.68 24.73 30.57
C ILE A 327 12.50 25.67 30.31
N TYR A 328 11.94 25.68 29.11
CA TYR A 328 10.79 26.52 28.79
C TYR A 328 9.52 25.96 29.42
N ASN A 329 8.76 26.85 30.07
CA ASN A 329 7.47 26.55 30.67
C ASN A 329 6.40 27.38 29.95
N SER A 330 5.62 26.72 29.08
CA SER A 330 4.62 27.41 28.26
C SER A 330 3.42 27.90 29.06
N THR A 331 3.22 27.43 30.29
CA THR A 331 2.11 27.91 31.14
C THR A 331 2.41 29.29 31.70
N ALA A 332 3.67 29.53 32.09
CA ALA A 332 4.13 30.81 32.58
C ALA A 332 4.77 31.69 31.49
N SER A 333 4.95 31.15 30.28
CA SER A 333 5.62 31.80 29.14
C SER A 333 7.03 32.30 29.45
N VAL A 334 7.79 31.52 30.23
CA VAL A 334 9.14 31.88 30.69
C VAL A 334 10.09 30.68 30.63
N TRP A 335 11.38 30.97 30.57
CA TRP A 335 12.46 30.01 30.74
C TRP A 335 12.80 29.88 32.23
N ASP A 336 12.48 28.71 32.79
CA ASP A 336 12.77 28.35 34.17
C ASP A 336 14.26 27.96 34.30
N CYS A 337 15.01 28.69 35.14
CA CYS A 337 16.38 28.34 35.49
C CYS A 337 16.40 27.16 36.47
N VAL A 338 16.95 26.04 36.00
CA VAL A 338 17.00 24.79 36.75
C VAL A 338 18.42 24.38 37.14
N ALA A 339 19.43 24.95 36.49
CA ALA A 339 20.83 24.71 36.82
C ALA A 339 21.70 25.94 36.55
N TYR A 340 22.68 26.17 37.41
CA TYR A 340 23.74 27.16 37.24
C TYR A 340 25.06 26.54 37.68
N SER A 341 26.11 26.70 36.87
CA SER A 341 27.46 26.25 37.19
C SER A 341 28.50 27.20 36.65
N LYS A 342 29.67 27.24 37.28
CA LYS A 342 30.85 28.01 36.87
C LYS A 342 32.08 27.14 36.94
N GLU A 343 33.06 27.43 36.09
CA GLU A 343 34.39 26.81 36.22
C GLU A 343 35.01 27.16 37.57
N SER A 344 35.68 26.17 38.18
CA SER A 344 36.46 26.31 39.41
C SER A 344 37.71 27.16 39.19
#